data_AF-A0A373GFS8-F1
#
_entry.id   AF-A0A373GFS8-F1
#
_cell.length_a   1.000
_cell.length_b   1.000
_cell.length_c   1.000
_cell.angle_alpha   90.00
_cell.angle_beta   90.00
_cell.angle_gamma   90.00
#
_symmetry.space_group_name_H-M   'P 1'
#
loop_
_entity.id
_entity.type
_entity.pdbx_description
1 polymer ?
#
loop_
_entity_poly.entity_id
_entity_poly.type
_entity_poly.pdbx_seq_one_letter_code
_entity_poly.pdbx_strand_id
1 'polypeptide(L)'
;MLLSGCKSKEEKANELIKDDMFKVLYDFASYEPIETNIDSAFTSVYTDSIITRHAYFIKIAIEKADEYLDEMKDARKTMEIWSDGYSSYSNSRYYEAKNKFNENLEKAKACTNMVTLHSDSIKDRANFIKKEFCGWKATHKFRCKTKGGSPDIGNYEYIFDKDFKEIINKEDLDDKDYTKIKELINEVLESKKESDETDSKNNNEI
;
A
#
# COMPACT_ATOMS: atom_id res chain seq x y z
N MET A 1 -0.28 48.39 21.21
CA MET A 1 -1.14 47.57 20.32
C MET A 1 -0.30 46.37 19.89
N LEU A 2 -0.44 45.24 20.59
CA LEU A 2 0.28 44.00 20.26
C LEU A 2 -0.46 43.36 19.07
N LEU A 3 0.08 43.55 17.86
CA LEU A 3 -0.30 42.72 16.72
C LEU A 3 0.35 41.35 16.93
N SER A 4 -0.30 40.50 17.72
CA SER A 4 0.00 39.07 17.76
C SER A 4 -0.38 38.50 16.39
N GLY A 5 0.56 38.52 15.44
CA GLY A 5 0.35 37.95 14.12
C GLY A 5 0.02 36.47 14.25
N CYS A 6 -1.19 36.08 13.85
CA CYS A 6 -1.53 34.67 13.71
C CYS A 6 -0.53 34.05 12.72
N LYS A 7 0.17 32.99 13.14
CA LYS A 7 1.08 32.24 12.27
C LYS A 7 0.37 31.85 10.97
N SER A 8 1.10 31.92 9.87
CA SER A 8 0.63 31.42 8.57
C SER A 8 0.39 29.90 8.63
N LYS A 9 -0.37 29.35 7.68
CA LYS A 9 -0.59 27.89 7.62
C LYS A 9 0.72 27.14 7.39
N GLU A 10 1.57 27.69 6.55
CA GLU A 10 2.88 27.13 6.25
C GLU A 10 3.81 27.16 7.47
N GLU A 11 3.80 28.26 8.25
CA GLU A 11 4.56 28.35 9.51
C GLU A 11 4.10 27.28 10.51
N LYS A 12 2.79 27.10 10.67
CA LYS A 12 2.23 26.06 11.55
C LYS A 12 2.60 24.65 11.08
N ALA A 13 2.51 24.38 9.78
CA ALA A 13 2.91 23.11 9.20
C ALA A 13 4.41 22.83 9.41
N ASN A 14 5.27 23.81 9.12
CA ASN A 14 6.72 23.69 9.26
C ASN A 14 7.14 23.44 10.71
N GLU A 15 6.44 24.00 11.70
CA GLU A 15 6.69 23.70 13.12
C GLU A 15 6.41 22.24 13.46
N LEU A 16 5.24 21.72 13.08
CA LEU A 16 4.90 20.32 13.31
C LEU A 16 5.81 19.35 12.54
N ILE A 17 6.14 19.68 11.29
CA ILE A 17 7.08 18.88 10.47
C ILE A 17 8.46 18.86 11.12
N LYS A 18 8.96 20.00 11.59
CA LYS A 18 10.26 20.07 12.25
C LYS A 18 10.30 19.21 13.51
N ASP A 19 9.24 19.24 14.32
CA ASP A 19 9.11 18.41 15.52
C ASP A 19 9.04 16.91 15.19
N ASP A 20 8.41 16.56 14.06
CA ASP A 20 8.41 15.18 13.55
C ASP A 20 9.80 14.77 13.04
N MET A 21 10.46 15.60 12.22
CA MET A 21 11.81 15.37 11.70
C MET A 21 12.83 15.20 12.80
N PHE A 22 12.72 15.95 13.90
CA PHE A 22 13.55 15.79 15.08
C PHE A 22 13.46 14.39 15.69
N LYS A 23 12.28 13.75 15.60
CA LYS A 23 12.05 12.40 16.15
C LYS A 23 12.50 11.31 15.19
N VAL A 24 12.39 11.52 13.88
CA VAL A 24 12.57 10.44 12.89
C VAL A 24 13.92 10.45 12.15
N LEU A 25 14.56 11.61 11.98
CA LEU A 25 15.79 11.70 11.21
C LEU A 25 16.99 11.25 12.06
N TYR A 26 17.87 10.44 11.47
CA TYR A 26 19.11 10.01 12.11
C TYR A 26 20.04 11.19 12.43
N ASP A 27 20.18 12.14 11.50
CA ASP A 27 20.96 13.36 11.67
C ASP A 27 20.08 14.59 11.45
N PHE A 28 19.26 14.92 12.46
CA PHE A 28 18.43 16.11 12.43
C PHE A 28 19.25 17.41 12.30
N ALA A 29 20.51 17.46 12.76
CA ALA A 29 21.33 18.67 12.62
C ALA A 29 21.62 19.01 11.15
N SER A 30 21.58 18.01 10.27
CA SER A 30 21.70 18.18 8.82
C SER A 30 20.39 18.51 8.09
N TYR A 31 19.25 18.53 8.80
CA TYR A 31 17.93 18.79 8.22
C TYR A 31 17.84 20.23 7.70
N GLU A 32 17.55 20.36 6.41
CA GLU A 32 17.40 21.63 5.71
C GLU A 32 16.12 21.59 4.85
N PRO A 33 15.04 22.28 5.26
CA PRO A 33 13.87 22.49 4.42
C PRO A 33 14.24 23.11 3.08
N ILE A 34 13.72 22.57 1.99
CA ILE A 34 13.88 23.12 0.64
C ILE A 34 12.60 23.84 0.22
N GLU A 35 11.46 23.17 0.40
CA GLU A 35 10.16 23.67 -0.07
C GLU A 35 9.03 23.06 0.77
N THR A 36 8.02 23.89 1.09
CA THR A 36 6.76 23.44 1.69
C THR A 36 5.60 24.06 0.94
N ASN A 37 4.74 23.24 0.36
CA ASN A 37 3.53 23.69 -0.32
C ASN A 37 2.29 23.22 0.43
N ILE A 38 1.41 24.16 0.80
CA ILE A 38 0.17 23.87 1.54
C ILE A 38 -1.04 23.86 0.60
N ASP A 39 -1.87 22.83 0.75
CA ASP A 39 -3.17 22.72 0.08
C ASP A 39 -4.24 22.23 1.07
N SER A 40 -5.49 22.21 0.64
CA SER A 40 -6.60 21.61 1.38
C SER A 40 -6.51 20.08 1.32
N ALA A 41 -6.66 19.42 2.46
CA ALA A 41 -6.82 17.98 2.52
C ALA A 41 -8.32 17.62 2.53
N PHE A 42 -8.66 16.60 1.76
CA PHE A 42 -9.98 15.98 1.78
C PHE A 42 -9.84 14.51 2.18
N THR A 43 -10.88 13.97 2.81
CA THR A 43 -11.03 12.54 3.00
C THR A 43 -10.85 11.81 1.67
N SER A 44 -10.11 10.71 1.69
CA SER A 44 -9.71 9.96 0.50
C SER A 44 -9.60 8.48 0.83
N VAL A 45 -9.83 7.64 -0.18
CA VAL A 45 -9.61 6.18 -0.08
C VAL A 45 -8.15 5.85 0.25
N TYR A 46 -7.20 6.69 -0.16
CA TYR A 46 -5.76 6.45 0.05
C TYR A 46 -5.30 6.77 1.48
N THR A 47 -6.12 7.48 2.26
CA THR A 47 -5.79 7.90 3.63
C THR A 47 -6.72 7.25 4.66
N ASP A 48 -7.66 6.41 4.22
CA ASP A 48 -8.50 5.61 5.09
C ASP A 48 -7.73 4.36 5.56
N SER A 49 -7.45 4.29 6.86
CA SER A 49 -6.63 3.22 7.44
C SER A 49 -7.22 1.83 7.27
N ILE A 50 -8.54 1.69 7.12
CA ILE A 50 -9.19 0.40 6.89
C ILE A 50 -8.92 -0.05 5.46
N ILE A 51 -9.11 0.83 4.46
CA ILE A 51 -8.80 0.54 3.06
C ILE A 51 -7.32 0.21 2.89
N THR A 52 -6.43 1.06 3.39
CA THR A 52 -4.98 0.86 3.28
C THR A 52 -4.55 -0.46 3.89
N ARG A 53 -5.09 -0.84 5.06
CA ARG A 53 -4.82 -2.15 5.68
C ARG A 53 -5.27 -3.33 4.82
N HIS A 54 -6.44 -3.24 4.19
CA HIS A 54 -6.90 -4.30 3.29
C HIS A 54 -6.03 -4.40 2.03
N ALA A 55 -5.57 -3.28 1.48
CA ALA A 55 -4.64 -3.27 0.36
C ALA A 55 -3.29 -3.93 0.72
N TYR A 56 -2.79 -3.73 1.95
CA TYR A 56 -1.62 -4.45 2.44
C TYR A 56 -1.84 -5.97 2.53
N PHE A 57 -3.01 -6.42 2.97
CA PHE A 57 -3.31 -7.86 2.97
C PHE A 57 -3.38 -8.44 1.56
N ILE A 58 -3.92 -7.69 0.58
CA ILE A 58 -3.92 -8.09 -0.83
C ILE A 58 -2.48 -8.23 -1.33
N LYS A 59 -1.63 -7.23 -1.10
CA LYS A 59 -0.21 -7.27 -1.47
C LYS A 59 0.47 -8.55 -0.95
N ILE A 60 0.34 -8.83 0.36
CA ILE A 60 0.93 -10.02 0.99
C ILE A 60 0.36 -11.31 0.39
N ALA A 61 -0.94 -11.36 0.11
CA ALA A 61 -1.57 -12.53 -0.48
C ALA A 61 -1.06 -12.82 -1.90
N ILE A 62 -0.85 -11.78 -2.71
CA ILE A 62 -0.27 -11.88 -4.06
C ILE A 62 1.17 -12.37 -3.97
N GLU A 63 2.00 -11.74 -3.14
CA GLU A 63 3.41 -12.15 -2.94
C GLU A 63 3.52 -13.63 -2.51
N LYS A 64 2.63 -14.09 -1.62
CA LYS A 64 2.57 -15.49 -1.21
C LYS A 64 2.06 -16.42 -2.31
N ALA A 65 1.08 -15.99 -3.10
CA ALA A 65 0.61 -16.77 -4.23
C ALA A 65 1.73 -17.01 -5.25
N ASP A 66 2.54 -16.00 -5.54
CA ASP A 66 3.69 -16.10 -6.44
C ASP A 66 4.73 -17.11 -5.91
N GLU A 67 5.08 -17.04 -4.62
CA GLU A 67 5.96 -18.03 -3.97
C GLU A 67 5.44 -19.46 -4.15
N TYR A 68 4.15 -19.70 -3.87
CA TYR A 68 3.56 -21.03 -4.01
C TYR A 68 3.50 -21.51 -5.45
N LEU A 69 3.26 -20.61 -6.41
CA LEU A 69 3.27 -20.93 -7.84
C LEU A 69 4.68 -21.34 -8.32
N ASP A 70 5.73 -20.71 -7.80
CA ASP A 70 7.10 -21.10 -8.09
C ASP A 70 7.46 -22.46 -7.48
N GLU A 71 7.07 -22.72 -6.24
CA GLU A 71 7.23 -24.05 -5.63
C GLU A 71 6.45 -25.15 -6.40
N MET A 72 5.26 -24.82 -6.92
CA MET A 72 4.50 -25.74 -7.78
C MET A 72 5.23 -26.03 -9.09
N LYS A 73 5.86 -25.04 -9.73
CA LYS A 73 6.66 -25.25 -10.95
C LYS A 73 7.83 -26.20 -10.68
N ASP A 74 8.50 -26.05 -9.55
CA ASP A 74 9.63 -26.91 -9.18
C ASP A 74 9.22 -28.33 -8.79
N ALA A 75 8.10 -28.46 -8.06
CA ALA A 75 7.49 -29.75 -7.78
C ALA A 75 7.08 -30.48 -9.08
N ARG A 76 6.51 -29.74 -10.04
CA ARG A 76 6.14 -30.29 -11.36
C ARG A 76 7.36 -30.80 -12.14
N LYS A 77 8.45 -30.02 -12.22
CA LYS A 77 9.71 -30.48 -12.85
C LYS A 77 10.21 -31.78 -12.21
N THR A 78 10.11 -31.87 -10.88
CA THR A 78 10.51 -33.09 -10.15
C THR A 78 9.61 -34.27 -10.52
N MET A 79 8.29 -34.08 -10.61
CA MET A 79 7.38 -35.13 -11.09
C MET A 79 7.73 -35.59 -12.50
N GLU A 80 8.07 -34.68 -13.41
CA GLU A 80 8.47 -34.98 -14.79
C GLU A 80 9.78 -35.79 -14.86
N ILE A 81 10.75 -35.51 -13.99
CA ILE A 81 12.01 -36.28 -13.92
C ILE A 81 11.79 -37.73 -13.47
N TRP A 82 10.88 -37.94 -12.52
CA TRP A 82 10.68 -39.25 -11.86
C TRP A 82 9.46 -40.03 -12.39
N SER A 83 8.76 -39.53 -13.41
CA SER A 83 7.53 -40.16 -13.94
C SER A 83 7.76 -41.54 -14.53
N ASP A 84 8.93 -41.75 -15.14
CA ASP A 84 9.22 -42.94 -15.94
C ASP A 84 10.10 -43.96 -15.20
N GLY A 85 10.47 -43.68 -13.95
CA GLY A 85 11.34 -44.57 -13.20
C GLY A 85 10.59 -45.72 -12.54
N TYR A 86 11.04 -46.95 -12.78
CA TYR A 86 10.40 -48.19 -12.33
C TYR A 86 10.77 -48.62 -10.89
N SER A 87 11.60 -47.86 -10.18
CA SER A 87 12.07 -48.22 -8.84
C SER A 87 11.15 -47.69 -7.74
N SER A 88 11.13 -48.36 -6.58
CA SER A 88 10.42 -47.87 -5.39
C SER A 88 10.91 -46.47 -4.98
N TYR A 89 12.21 -46.20 -5.15
CA TYR A 89 12.78 -44.87 -4.91
C TYR A 89 12.22 -43.81 -5.87
N SER A 90 12.15 -44.11 -7.18
CA SER A 90 11.57 -43.21 -8.18
C SER A 90 10.12 -42.90 -7.87
N ASN A 91 9.32 -43.93 -7.59
CA ASN A 91 7.93 -43.76 -7.20
C ASN A 91 7.78 -42.87 -5.96
N SER A 92 8.62 -43.09 -4.93
CA SER A 92 8.60 -42.26 -3.73
C SER A 92 8.88 -40.78 -4.03
N ARG A 93 9.85 -40.48 -4.89
CA ARG A 93 10.19 -39.10 -5.30
C ARG A 93 9.07 -38.45 -6.08
N TYR A 94 8.46 -39.18 -7.01
CA TYR A 94 7.30 -38.71 -7.76
C TYR A 94 6.14 -38.32 -6.83
N TYR A 95 5.76 -39.20 -5.89
CA TYR A 95 4.64 -38.93 -5.00
C TYR A 95 4.93 -37.83 -3.97
N GLU A 96 6.17 -37.71 -3.47
CA GLU A 96 6.58 -36.59 -2.62
C GLU A 96 6.39 -35.25 -3.35
N ALA A 97 6.84 -35.17 -4.61
CA ALA A 97 6.70 -33.98 -5.43
C ALA A 97 5.22 -33.69 -5.75
N LYS A 98 4.42 -34.71 -6.05
CA LYS A 98 2.98 -34.57 -6.29
C LYS A 98 2.24 -34.03 -5.07
N ASN A 99 2.59 -34.48 -3.86
CA ASN A 99 2.00 -33.97 -2.62
C ASN A 99 2.36 -32.49 -2.41
N LYS A 100 3.63 -32.11 -2.57
CA LYS A 100 4.09 -30.71 -2.51
C LYS A 100 3.34 -29.82 -3.52
N PHE A 101 3.19 -30.29 -4.75
CA PHE A 101 2.42 -29.58 -5.77
C PHE A 101 0.98 -29.31 -5.32
N ASN A 102 0.28 -30.34 -4.84
CA ASN A 102 -1.11 -30.21 -4.41
C ASN A 102 -1.27 -29.32 -3.16
N GLU A 103 -0.36 -29.43 -2.19
CA GLU A 103 -0.36 -28.57 -1.00
C GLU A 103 -0.22 -27.09 -1.38
N ASN A 104 0.73 -26.78 -2.28
CA ASN A 104 0.95 -25.41 -2.73
C ASN A 104 -0.18 -24.90 -3.63
N LEU A 105 -0.82 -25.78 -4.40
CA LEU A 105 -2.04 -25.43 -5.14
C LEU A 105 -3.17 -24.97 -4.20
N GLU A 106 -3.41 -25.70 -3.11
CA GLU A 106 -4.45 -25.32 -2.14
C GLU A 106 -4.10 -24.01 -1.41
N LYS A 107 -2.82 -23.79 -1.08
CA LYS A 107 -2.37 -22.51 -0.50
C LYS A 107 -2.53 -21.35 -1.48
N ALA A 108 -2.18 -21.52 -2.76
CA ALA A 108 -2.36 -20.50 -3.78
C ALA A 108 -3.84 -20.13 -3.96
N LYS A 109 -4.75 -21.12 -3.98
CA LYS A 109 -6.20 -20.88 -3.97
C LYS A 109 -6.66 -20.10 -2.75
N ALA A 110 -6.13 -20.42 -1.57
CA ALA A 110 -6.46 -19.67 -0.35
C ALA A 110 -6.02 -18.21 -0.46
N CYS A 111 -4.84 -17.92 -1.03
CA CYS A 111 -4.40 -16.56 -1.32
C CYS A 111 -5.36 -15.83 -2.27
N THR A 112 -5.83 -16.50 -3.34
CA THR A 112 -6.83 -15.92 -4.26
C THR A 112 -8.13 -15.54 -3.52
N ASN A 113 -8.64 -16.42 -2.64
CA ASN A 113 -9.83 -16.13 -1.84
C ASN A 113 -9.61 -14.92 -0.91
N MET A 114 -8.41 -14.79 -0.33
CA MET A 114 -8.05 -13.64 0.51
C MET A 114 -8.01 -12.33 -0.30
N VAL A 115 -7.50 -12.37 -1.53
CA VAL A 115 -7.51 -11.22 -2.44
C VAL A 115 -8.95 -10.78 -2.72
N THR A 116 -9.85 -11.72 -3.03
CA THR A 116 -11.27 -11.42 -3.27
C THR A 116 -11.93 -10.79 -2.03
N LEU A 117 -11.82 -11.44 -0.87
CA LEU A 117 -12.41 -10.97 0.38
C LEU A 117 -11.99 -9.53 0.74
N HIS A 118 -10.69 -9.25 0.61
CA HIS A 118 -10.17 -7.93 0.94
C HIS A 118 -10.48 -6.88 -0.14
N SER A 119 -10.58 -7.28 -1.40
CA SER A 119 -11.04 -6.42 -2.48
C SER A 119 -12.48 -5.98 -2.25
N ASP A 120 -13.35 -6.90 -1.86
CA ASP A 120 -14.76 -6.59 -1.54
C ASP A 120 -14.85 -5.65 -0.33
N SER A 121 -14.04 -5.89 0.70
CA SER A 121 -13.96 -5.00 1.88
C SER A 121 -13.54 -3.57 1.52
N ILE A 122 -12.60 -3.40 0.59
CA ILE A 122 -12.19 -2.09 0.06
C ILE A 122 -13.35 -1.43 -0.70
N LYS A 123 -13.99 -2.18 -1.61
CA LYS A 123 -15.12 -1.69 -2.42
C LYS A 123 -16.30 -1.23 -1.56
N ASP A 124 -16.60 -1.97 -0.51
CA ASP A 124 -17.66 -1.63 0.43
C ASP A 124 -17.32 -0.40 1.25
N ARG A 125 -16.10 -0.36 1.83
CA ARG A 125 -15.65 0.78 2.62
C ARG A 125 -15.61 2.07 1.80
N ALA A 126 -15.16 2.00 0.55
CA ALA A 126 -15.07 3.15 -0.35
C ALA A 126 -16.42 3.84 -0.58
N ASN A 127 -17.54 3.11 -0.56
CA ASN A 127 -18.88 3.69 -0.73
C ASN A 127 -19.25 4.70 0.38
N PHE A 128 -18.64 4.57 1.55
CA PHE A 128 -18.90 5.45 2.69
C PHE A 128 -17.95 6.65 2.74
N ILE A 129 -16.93 6.68 1.88
CA ILE A 129 -15.97 7.79 1.83
C ILE A 129 -16.56 8.90 0.96
N LYS A 130 -17.10 9.91 1.63
CA LYS A 130 -17.50 11.17 1.01
C LYS A 130 -16.29 12.08 0.95
N LYS A 131 -16.19 12.90 -0.10
CA LYS A 131 -15.18 13.95 -0.19
C LYS A 131 -15.56 15.09 0.76
N GLU A 132 -14.87 15.18 1.88
CA GLU A 132 -15.11 16.17 2.93
C GLU A 132 -13.78 16.79 3.34
N PHE A 133 -13.78 18.09 3.60
CA PHE A 133 -12.58 18.79 4.07
C PHE A 133 -12.19 18.24 5.45
N CYS A 134 -11.00 17.64 5.53
CA CYS A 134 -10.49 17.01 6.75
C CYS A 134 -9.34 17.80 7.39
N GLY A 135 -8.73 18.75 6.69
CA GLY A 135 -7.67 19.58 7.23
C GLY A 135 -6.74 20.09 6.13
N TRP A 136 -5.44 20.09 6.39
CA TRP A 136 -4.46 20.67 5.49
C TRP A 136 -3.45 19.64 5.05
N LYS A 137 -3.01 19.75 3.80
CA LYS A 137 -1.99 18.90 3.21
C LYS A 137 -0.74 19.72 3.02
N ALA A 138 0.43 19.19 3.37
CA ALA A 138 1.71 19.79 2.99
C ALA A 138 2.54 18.79 2.19
N THR A 139 3.00 19.21 1.01
CA THR A 139 4.13 18.54 0.35
C THR A 139 5.40 19.23 0.82
N HIS A 140 6.32 18.47 1.41
CA HIS A 140 7.52 18.99 2.05
C HIS A 140 8.76 18.28 1.52
N LYS A 141 9.64 19.06 0.91
CA LYS A 141 10.93 18.60 0.40
C LYS A 141 12.05 19.14 1.26
N PHE A 142 13.01 18.30 1.60
CA PHE A 142 14.14 18.67 2.45
C PHE A 142 15.40 17.89 2.10
N ARG A 143 16.54 18.41 2.54
CA ARG A 143 17.83 17.71 2.52
C ARG A 143 18.15 17.22 3.92
N CYS A 144 18.77 16.04 4.03
CA CYS A 144 19.38 15.56 5.26
C CYS A 144 20.55 14.62 4.94
N LYS A 145 21.29 14.18 5.95
CA LYS A 145 22.27 13.10 5.84
C LYS A 145 21.65 11.77 6.28
N THR A 146 21.97 10.72 5.53
CA THR A 146 21.69 9.34 5.91
C THR A 146 22.50 8.94 7.16
N LYS A 147 22.20 7.76 7.72
CA LYS A 147 23.00 7.16 8.80
C LYS A 147 24.49 7.01 8.45
N GLY A 148 24.83 6.89 7.16
CA GLY A 148 26.21 6.82 6.66
C GLY A 148 26.88 8.18 6.44
N GLY A 149 26.17 9.29 6.69
CA GLY A 149 26.67 10.66 6.49
C GLY A 149 26.54 11.19 5.06
N SER A 150 26.13 10.36 4.10
CA SER A 150 25.87 10.78 2.71
C SER A 150 24.63 11.69 2.65
N PRO A 151 24.67 12.78 1.85
CA PRO A 151 23.50 13.63 1.60
C PRO A 151 22.37 12.84 0.93
N ASP A 152 21.14 13.20 1.27
CA ASP A 152 19.91 12.63 0.75
C ASP A 152 18.83 13.72 0.64
N ILE A 153 17.77 13.44 -0.12
CA ILE A 153 16.61 14.32 -0.28
C ILE A 153 15.36 13.53 0.11
N GLY A 154 14.62 14.03 1.09
CA GLY A 154 13.31 13.52 1.44
C GLY A 154 12.20 14.31 0.75
N ASN A 155 11.16 13.63 0.31
CA ASN A 155 9.95 14.24 -0.26
C ASN A 155 8.70 13.61 0.37
N TYR A 156 8.04 14.35 1.25
CA TYR A 156 6.99 13.81 2.10
C TYR A 156 5.67 14.54 1.90
N GLU A 157 4.57 13.83 2.03
CA GLU A 157 3.23 14.42 2.16
C GLU A 157 2.73 14.26 3.60
N TYR A 158 2.33 15.37 4.20
CA TYR A 158 1.72 15.42 5.52
C TYR A 158 0.25 15.81 5.40
N ILE A 159 -0.58 15.21 6.25
CA ILE A 159 -1.96 15.67 6.50
C ILE A 159 -2.04 16.11 7.94
N PHE A 160 -2.48 17.35 8.14
CA PHE A 160 -2.73 17.94 9.44
C PHE A 160 -4.23 18.03 9.68
N ASP A 161 -4.62 18.06 10.95
CA ASP A 161 -5.98 18.43 11.31
C ASP A 161 -6.29 19.89 10.92
N LYS A 162 -7.56 20.26 11.02
CA LYS A 162 -8.07 21.58 10.57
C LYS A 162 -7.37 22.75 11.26
N ASP A 163 -6.88 22.53 12.47
CA ASP A 163 -6.32 23.55 13.35
C ASP A 163 -4.77 23.55 13.40
N PHE A 164 -4.09 22.61 12.72
CA PHE A 164 -2.65 22.34 12.88
C PHE A 164 -2.24 22.07 14.33
N LYS A 165 -3.00 21.22 15.03
CA LYS A 165 -2.65 20.68 16.34
C LYS A 165 -1.79 19.43 16.22
N GLU A 166 -2.03 18.61 15.20
CA GLU A 166 -1.33 17.34 15.01
C GLU A 166 -1.20 16.94 13.54
N ILE A 167 -0.23 16.06 13.29
CA ILE A 167 -0.08 15.33 12.03
C ILE A 167 -0.97 14.11 12.10
N ILE A 168 -1.99 14.05 11.24
CA ILE A 168 -2.92 12.93 11.08
C ILE A 168 -2.30 11.82 10.24
N ASN A 169 -1.59 12.19 9.17
CA ASN A 169 -0.93 11.23 8.29
C ASN A 169 0.39 11.78 7.77
N LYS A 170 1.32 10.87 7.46
CA LYS A 170 2.62 11.17 6.89
C LYS A 170 2.99 10.06 5.94
N GLU A 171 3.36 10.42 4.72
CA GLU A 171 3.76 9.47 3.68
C GLU A 171 5.03 9.94 3.00
N ASP A 172 5.93 9.01 2.72
CA ASP A 172 7.09 9.24 1.86
C ASP A 172 6.64 9.09 0.40
N LEU A 173 6.75 10.16 -0.38
CA LEU A 173 6.32 10.16 -1.78
C LEU A 173 7.25 9.37 -2.70
N ASP A 174 8.46 9.06 -2.23
CA ASP A 174 9.44 8.26 -2.95
C ASP A 174 9.40 6.78 -2.52
N ASP A 175 8.52 6.40 -1.58
CA ASP A 175 8.31 5.01 -1.18
C ASP A 175 7.52 4.22 -2.24
N LYS A 176 8.19 3.18 -2.76
CA LYS A 176 7.63 2.26 -3.75
C LYS A 176 6.48 1.44 -3.18
N ASP A 177 6.53 1.09 -1.90
CA ASP A 177 5.46 0.30 -1.29
C ASP A 177 4.18 1.13 -1.16
N TYR A 178 4.30 2.40 -0.75
CA TYR A 178 3.17 3.33 -0.75
C TYR A 178 2.56 3.49 -2.15
N THR A 179 3.39 3.62 -3.18
CA THR A 179 2.94 3.71 -4.58
C THR A 179 2.16 2.47 -5.00
N LYS A 180 2.68 1.27 -4.73
CA LYS A 180 2.01 0.00 -5.04
C LYS A 180 0.68 -0.16 -4.32
N ILE A 181 0.59 0.30 -3.06
CA ILE A 181 -0.66 0.23 -2.30
C ILE A 181 -1.73 1.11 -2.94
N LYS A 182 -1.38 2.31 -3.41
CA LYS A 182 -2.31 3.17 -4.16
C LYS A 182 -2.77 2.53 -5.48
N GLU A 183 -1.83 1.93 -6.22
CA GLU A 183 -2.14 1.22 -7.47
C GLU A 183 -3.12 0.07 -7.21
N LEU A 184 -2.87 -0.76 -6.20
CA LEU A 184 -3.78 -1.84 -5.79
C LEU A 184 -5.18 -1.34 -5.42
N ILE A 185 -5.27 -0.23 -4.67
CA ILE A 185 -6.57 0.38 -4.34
C ILE A 185 -7.29 0.81 -5.63
N ASN A 186 -6.59 1.40 -6.60
CA ASN A 186 -7.17 1.82 -7.88
C ASN A 186 -7.68 0.62 -8.67
N GLU A 187 -6.85 -0.42 -8.86
CA GLU A 187 -7.23 -1.64 -9.58
C GLU A 187 -8.50 -2.28 -9.00
N VAL A 188 -8.56 -2.37 -7.65
CA VAL A 188 -9.74 -2.90 -6.95
C VAL A 188 -10.97 -2.04 -7.22
N LEU A 189 -10.85 -0.71 -7.17
CA LEU A 189 -12.00 0.19 -7.37
C LEU A 189 -12.42 0.32 -8.84
N GLU A 190 -11.50 0.15 -9.79
CA GLU A 190 -11.78 0.13 -11.23
C GLU A 190 -12.51 -1.15 -11.64
N SER A 191 -12.11 -2.31 -11.11
CA SER A 191 -12.79 -3.59 -11.38
C SER A 191 -14.28 -3.60 -10.97
N LYS A 192 -14.69 -2.70 -10.06
CA LYS A 192 -16.10 -2.51 -9.67
C LYS A 192 -16.93 -1.80 -10.74
N LYS A 193 -16.33 -0.82 -11.44
CA LYS A 193 -17.06 -0.02 -12.44
C LYS A 193 -17.46 -0.86 -13.64
N GLU A 194 -16.58 -1.79 -14.04
CA GLU A 194 -16.85 -2.71 -15.15
C GLU A 194 -18.00 -3.70 -14.83
N SER A 195 -18.11 -4.19 -13.59
CA SER A 195 -19.22 -5.07 -13.20
C SER A 195 -20.56 -4.33 -13.19
N ASP A 196 -20.60 -3.11 -12.66
CA ASP A 196 -21.84 -2.30 -12.55
C ASP A 196 -22.36 -1.84 -13.95
N GLU A 197 -21.45 -1.58 -14.89
CA GLU A 197 -21.80 -1.25 -16.29
C GLU A 197 -22.30 -2.46 -17.09
N THR A 198 -21.89 -3.68 -16.72
CA THR A 198 -22.32 -4.90 -17.41
C THR A 198 -23.71 -5.33 -16.93
N ASP A 199 -23.99 -5.20 -15.63
CA ASP A 199 -25.30 -5.50 -15.05
C ASP A 199 -26.39 -4.50 -15.46
N SER A 200 -26.03 -3.22 -15.64
CA SER A 200 -26.97 -2.20 -16.11
C SER A 200 -27.36 -2.33 -17.59
N LYS A 201 -26.49 -2.92 -18.43
CA LYS A 201 -26.80 -3.21 -19.85
C LYS A 201 -27.75 -4.40 -19.99
N ASN A 202 -27.58 -5.45 -19.17
CA ASN A 202 -28.44 -6.63 -19.20
C ASN A 202 -29.87 -6.38 -18.67
N ASN A 203 -30.07 -5.36 -17.84
CA ASN A 203 -31.38 -5.01 -17.29
C ASN A 203 -32.23 -4.09 -18.20
N ASN A 204 -31.69 -3.62 -19.33
CA ASN A 204 -32.40 -2.75 -20.28
C ASN A 204 -32.91 -3.48 -21.54
N GLU A 205 -32.81 -4.82 -21.59
CA GLU A 205 -33.27 -5.65 -22.72
C GLU A 205 -34.52 -6.52 -22.43
N ILE A 206 -35.38 -6.13 -21.47
CA ILE A 206 -36.67 -6.81 -21.20
C ILE A 206 -37.86 -5.86 -21.43
#